data_AF-A0A929K7E4-F1
#
_entry.id   AF-A0A929K7E4-F1
#
_cell.length_a   1.000
_cell.length_b   1.000
_cell.length_c   1.000
_cell.angle_alpha   90.00
_cell.angle_beta   90.00
_cell.angle_gamma   90.00
#
_symmetry.space_group_name_H-M   'P 1'
#
loop_
_entity.id
_entity.type
_entity.pdbx_description
1 polymer ?
#
loop_
_entity_poly.entity_id
_entity_poly.type
_entity_poly.pdbx_seq_one_letter_code
_entity_poly.pdbx_strand_id
1 'polypeptide(L)'
;MYTCLVERETTWEHILALEAVLLKYGFPLAYYVDSHSIFRFVQGRDSFWRNHYRLTDEANPQWKQVLDDCRVKVTYALSPQAKGKIERPYRWIQDRLVRTCYRENLRDIKKAQLILNYLVQQYNYRIVHSTTGEIPYIRFQRAIR
;
A
#
# COMPACT_ATOMS: atom_id res chain seq x y z
N MET A 1 6.70 3.81 6.71
CA MET A 1 6.30 3.08 5.48
C MET A 1 6.45 1.59 5.76
N TYR A 2 5.42 0.79 5.45
CA TYR A 2 5.47 -0.67 5.54
C TYR A 2 5.83 -1.26 4.17
N THR A 3 6.67 -2.30 4.15
CA THR A 3 7.13 -2.96 2.93
C THR A 3 7.48 -4.42 3.20
N CYS A 4 6.88 -5.34 2.44
CA CYS A 4 7.17 -6.77 2.50
C CYS A 4 7.14 -7.33 1.08
N LEU A 5 8.10 -8.21 0.74
CA LEU A 5 8.10 -9.00 -0.48
C LEU A 5 7.41 -10.32 -0.21
N VAL A 6 6.41 -10.62 -1.03
CA VAL A 6 5.63 -11.85 -0.96
C VAL A 6 5.64 -12.51 -2.33
N GLU A 7 5.58 -13.84 -2.36
CA GLU A 7 5.53 -14.59 -3.62
C GLU A 7 4.23 -14.33 -4.40
N ARG A 8 3.14 -14.11 -3.67
CA ARG A 8 1.81 -13.87 -4.22
C ARG A 8 1.08 -12.82 -3.40
N GLU A 9 0.44 -11.90 -4.09
CA GLU A 9 -0.45 -10.93 -3.47
C GLU A 9 -1.77 -11.63 -3.07
N THR A 10 -2.10 -11.60 -1.78
CA THR A 10 -3.33 -12.20 -1.25
C THR A 10 -4.01 -11.23 -0.28
N THR A 11 -5.32 -11.42 -0.04
CA THR A 11 -6.07 -10.65 0.95
C THR A 11 -5.45 -10.74 2.35
N TRP A 12 -4.91 -11.91 2.70
CA TRP A 12 -4.26 -12.14 3.99
C TRP A 12 -3.02 -11.27 4.18
N GLU A 13 -2.17 -11.16 3.15
CA GLU A 13 -0.99 -10.29 3.20
C GLU A 13 -1.36 -8.81 3.39
N HIS A 14 -2.48 -8.38 2.83
CA HIS A 14 -3.00 -7.02 3.05
C HIS A 14 -3.55 -6.82 4.47
N ILE A 15 -4.13 -7.85 5.09
CA ILE A 15 -4.56 -7.81 6.50
C ILE A 15 -3.34 -7.73 7.42
N LEU A 16 -2.32 -8.55 7.19
CA LEU A 16 -1.07 -8.50 7.96
C LEU A 16 -0.34 -7.15 7.80
N ALA A 17 -0.32 -6.62 6.59
CA ALA A 17 0.23 -5.29 6.33
C ALA A 17 -0.54 -4.20 7.10
N LEU A 18 -1.87 -4.31 7.15
CA LEU A 18 -2.71 -3.40 7.92
C LEU A 18 -2.41 -3.51 9.41
N GLU A 19 -2.40 -4.71 9.97
CA GLU A 19 -2.07 -4.97 11.38
C GLU A 19 -0.72 -4.34 11.76
N ALA A 20 0.32 -4.60 10.96
CA ALA A 20 1.66 -4.05 11.21
C ALA A 20 1.70 -2.51 11.18
N VAL A 21 0.88 -1.86 10.34
CA VAL A 21 0.78 -0.40 10.28
C VAL A 21 0.01 0.14 11.48
N LEU A 22 -1.14 -0.46 11.81
CA LEU A 22 -2.00 -0.02 12.92
C LEU A 22 -1.29 -0.18 14.27
N LEU A 23 -0.62 -1.30 14.51
CA LEU A 23 0.13 -1.52 15.75
C LEU A 23 1.30 -0.55 15.91
N LYS A 24 1.91 -0.12 14.79
CA LYS A 24 3.08 0.76 14.82
C LYS A 24 2.74 2.25 14.91
N TYR A 25 1.67 2.68 14.26
CA TYR A 25 1.34 4.09 14.09
C TYR A 25 0.00 4.50 14.72
N GLY A 26 -0.76 3.54 15.25
CA GLY A 26 -2.11 3.74 15.78
C GLY A 26 -3.19 3.67 14.69
N PHE A 27 -4.43 3.89 15.12
CA PHE A 27 -5.61 3.82 14.26
C PHE A 27 -5.84 5.16 13.53
N PRO A 28 -5.81 5.17 12.18
CA PRO A 28 -6.09 6.38 11.42
C PRO A 28 -7.58 6.66 11.35
N LEU A 29 -7.96 7.93 11.14
CA LEU A 29 -9.35 8.31 10.90
C LEU A 29 -9.90 7.73 9.58
N ALA A 30 -9.06 7.68 8.55
CA ALA A 30 -9.41 7.17 7.24
C ALA A 30 -8.22 6.49 6.56
N TYR A 31 -8.51 5.47 5.77
CA TYR A 31 -7.53 4.70 5.00
C TYR A 31 -7.84 4.82 3.51
N TYR A 32 -6.85 5.28 2.73
CA TYR A 32 -7.00 5.51 1.30
C TYR A 32 -6.43 4.34 0.50
N VAL A 33 -7.25 3.72 -0.34
CA VAL A 33 -6.86 2.50 -1.09
C VAL A 33 -7.18 2.62 -2.57
N ASP A 34 -6.40 1.91 -3.38
CA ASP A 34 -6.69 1.76 -4.80
C ASP A 34 -7.98 0.95 -5.02
N SER A 35 -8.67 1.20 -6.13
CA SER A 35 -9.88 0.46 -6.52
C SER A 35 -9.55 -0.94 -7.10
N HIS A 36 -8.54 -1.61 -6.54
CA HIS A 36 -8.13 -2.95 -6.97
C HIS A 36 -9.15 -4.00 -6.49
N SER A 37 -9.29 -5.11 -7.23
CA SER A 37 -10.31 -6.13 -6.99
C SER A 37 -10.22 -6.79 -5.60
N ILE A 38 -9.02 -6.79 -5.00
CA ILE A 38 -8.77 -7.26 -3.63
C ILE A 38 -9.48 -6.39 -2.57
N PHE A 39 -9.64 -5.10 -2.85
CA PHE A 39 -10.28 -4.12 -1.96
C PHE A 39 -11.73 -3.84 -2.32
N ARG A 40 -12.16 -4.28 -3.51
CA ARG A 40 -13.50 -4.08 -4.04
C ARG A 40 -13.88 -5.23 -4.96
N PHE A 41 -14.89 -6.01 -4.59
CA PHE A 41 -15.50 -6.92 -5.55
C PHE A 41 -16.16 -6.10 -6.67
N VAL A 42 -15.59 -6.14 -7.88
CA VAL A 42 -16.19 -5.54 -9.08
C VAL A 42 -16.57 -6.70 -10.00
N GLN A 43 -17.84 -7.12 -9.95
CA GLN A 43 -18.39 -7.99 -10.98
C GLN A 43 -18.97 -7.11 -12.09
N GLY A 44 -18.51 -7.32 -13.33
CA GLY A 44 -19.13 -6.78 -14.55
C GLY A 44 -18.72 -5.36 -14.93
N ARG A 45 -17.76 -5.23 -15.85
CA ARG A 45 -17.72 -4.07 -16.77
C ARG A 45 -17.93 -4.42 -18.24
N ASP A 46 -17.82 -5.69 -18.63
CA ASP A 46 -18.00 -6.12 -20.03
C ASP A 46 -18.98 -7.29 -20.16
N SER A 47 -20.28 -7.03 -20.01
CA SER A 47 -21.31 -7.93 -20.57
C SER A 47 -22.61 -7.16 -20.81
N PHE A 48 -22.83 -6.82 -22.08
CA PHE A 48 -23.99 -6.08 -22.61
C PHE A 48 -25.36 -6.78 -22.42
N TRP A 49 -25.41 -7.98 -21.80
CA TRP A 49 -26.57 -8.87 -21.86
C TRP A 49 -27.08 -9.39 -20.51
N ARG A 50 -26.89 -8.66 -19.41
CA ARG A 50 -27.61 -8.97 -18.15
C ARG A 50 -28.17 -7.71 -17.52
N ASN A 51 -29.46 -7.71 -17.23
CA ASN A 51 -30.12 -6.70 -16.40
C ASN A 51 -29.43 -6.66 -15.03
N HIS A 52 -28.66 -5.61 -14.76
CA HIS A 52 -27.98 -5.40 -13.48
C HIS A 52 -29.00 -4.90 -12.45
N TYR A 53 -29.80 -5.81 -11.91
CA TYR A 53 -30.38 -5.57 -10.59
C TYR A 53 -29.24 -5.63 -9.57
N ARG A 54 -29.08 -4.50 -8.87
CA ARG A 54 -28.18 -4.22 -7.74
C ARG A 54 -27.70 -5.47 -7.00
N LEU A 55 -26.40 -5.51 -6.70
CA LEU A 55 -25.86 -5.93 -5.40
C LEU A 55 -24.39 -5.52 -5.31
N THR A 56 -24.16 -4.23 -5.08
CA THR A 56 -22.84 -3.65 -4.80
C THR A 56 -22.30 -3.97 -3.40
N ASP A 57 -22.96 -4.83 -2.62
CA ASP A 57 -22.65 -5.02 -1.18
C ASP A 57 -22.59 -6.50 -0.71
N GLU A 58 -22.54 -7.50 -1.59
CA GLU A 58 -22.70 -8.90 -1.16
C GLU A 58 -21.40 -9.67 -0.79
N ALA A 59 -20.24 -9.05 -0.97
CA ALA A 59 -18.99 -9.59 -0.43
C ALA A 59 -18.13 -8.46 0.11
N ASN A 60 -18.37 -8.05 1.36
CA ASN A 60 -17.39 -7.23 2.08
C ASN A 60 -16.10 -8.06 2.19
N PRO A 61 -15.00 -7.64 1.53
CA PRO A 61 -13.74 -8.36 1.66
C PRO A 61 -13.35 -8.43 3.14
N GLN A 62 -12.76 -9.54 3.59
CA GLN A 62 -12.32 -9.70 4.98
C GLN A 62 -11.47 -8.51 5.46
N TRP A 63 -10.64 -7.97 4.57
CA TRP A 63 -9.85 -6.76 4.83
C TRP A 63 -10.70 -5.52 5.18
N LYS A 64 -11.85 -5.33 4.53
CA LYS A 64 -12.76 -4.21 4.83
C LYS A 64 -13.47 -4.41 6.16
N GLN A 65 -13.87 -5.66 6.47
CA GLN A 65 -14.47 -6.00 7.77
C GLN A 65 -13.53 -5.64 8.93
N VAL A 66 -12.24 -5.97 8.82
CA VAL A 66 -11.23 -5.60 9.82
C VAL A 66 -11.16 -4.08 10.04
N LEU A 67 -11.23 -3.28 8.97
CA LEU A 67 -11.19 -1.82 9.09
C LEU A 67 -12.46 -1.23 9.68
N ASP A 68 -13.61 -1.80 9.35
CA ASP A 68 -14.91 -1.41 9.91
C ASP A 68 -14.93 -1.72 11.43
N ASP A 69 -14.42 -2.87 11.86
CA ASP A 69 -14.25 -3.24 13.28
C ASP A 69 -13.32 -2.26 14.01
N CYS A 70 -12.27 -1.79 13.32
CA CYS A 70 -11.33 -0.79 13.84
C CYS A 70 -11.88 0.65 13.78
N ARG A 71 -13.12 0.86 13.31
CA ARG A 71 -13.75 2.18 13.08
C ARG A 71 -12.95 3.10 12.15
N VAL A 72 -12.21 2.53 11.21
CA VAL A 72 -11.39 3.26 10.23
C VAL A 72 -12.17 3.42 8.93
N LYS A 73 -12.40 4.66 8.48
CA LYS A 73 -13.15 4.92 7.24
C LYS A 73 -12.33 4.56 5.99
N VAL A 74 -12.79 3.61 5.18
CA VAL A 74 -12.17 3.30 3.88
C VAL A 74 -12.60 4.31 2.83
N THR A 75 -11.62 4.95 2.16
CA THR A 75 -11.86 5.85 1.02
C THR A 75 -11.12 5.33 -0.21
N TYR A 76 -11.85 5.05 -1.28
CA TYR A 76 -11.24 4.62 -2.53
C TYR A 76 -10.69 5.82 -3.29
N ALA A 77 -9.40 5.82 -3.59
CA ALA A 77 -8.74 6.89 -4.31
C ALA A 77 -9.17 6.89 -5.78
N LEU A 78 -10.14 7.76 -6.12
CA LEU A 78 -10.61 7.98 -7.49
C LEU A 78 -9.73 8.99 -8.26
N SER A 79 -8.82 9.70 -7.58
CA SER A 79 -8.06 10.82 -8.15
C SER A 79 -6.56 10.52 -8.27
N PRO A 80 -5.91 10.77 -9.44
CA PRO A 80 -4.46 10.61 -9.65
C PRO A 80 -3.57 11.40 -8.68
N GLN A 81 -4.06 12.52 -8.17
CA GLN A 81 -3.32 13.46 -7.32
C GLN A 81 -2.91 12.83 -5.97
N ALA A 82 -3.78 12.00 -5.39
CA ALA A 82 -3.49 11.27 -4.17
C ALA A 82 -2.50 10.11 -4.41
N LYS A 83 -2.60 9.46 -5.58
CA LYS A 83 -1.71 8.36 -5.97
C LYS A 83 -0.27 8.83 -6.19
N GLY A 84 -0.06 9.97 -6.83
CA GLY A 84 1.29 10.45 -7.20
C GLY A 84 2.26 10.65 -6.02
N LYS A 85 1.77 11.00 -4.83
CA LYS A 85 2.61 11.12 -3.62
C LYS A 85 3.11 9.76 -3.12
N ILE A 86 2.36 8.71 -3.37
CA ILE A 86 2.64 7.34 -2.92
C ILE A 86 3.40 6.57 -4.01
N GLU A 87 3.04 6.75 -5.28
CA GLU A 87 3.66 6.08 -6.43
C GLU A 87 5.12 6.50 -6.65
N ARG A 88 5.47 7.77 -6.38
CA ARG A 88 6.84 8.27 -6.51
C ARG A 88 7.84 7.53 -5.60
N PRO A 89 7.61 7.40 -4.27
CA PRO A 89 8.43 6.57 -3.40
C PRO A 89 8.51 5.13 -3.90
N TYR A 90 7.37 4.54 -4.27
CA TYR A 90 7.31 3.14 -4.70
C TYR A 90 8.16 2.89 -5.94
N ARG A 91 8.05 3.76 -6.96
CA ARG A 91 8.85 3.65 -8.18
C ARG A 91 10.35 3.75 -7.87
N TRP A 92 10.75 4.71 -7.04
CA TRP A 92 12.17 4.85 -6.64
C TRP A 92 12.70 3.59 -5.94
N ILE A 93 11.90 3.00 -5.04
CA ILE A 93 12.29 1.78 -4.32
C ILE A 93 12.34 0.58 -5.29
N GLN A 94 11.31 0.39 -6.12
CA GLN A 94 11.21 -0.72 -7.07
C GLN A 94 12.36 -0.71 -8.08
N ASP A 95 12.64 0.45 -8.69
CA ASP A 95 13.73 0.60 -9.66
C ASP A 95 15.08 0.22 -9.06
N ARG A 96 15.34 0.66 -7.82
CA ARG A 96 16.62 0.43 -7.15
C ARG A 96 16.72 -0.99 -6.61
N LEU A 97 15.62 -1.56 -6.10
CA LEU A 97 15.56 -2.94 -5.65
C LEU A 97 15.89 -3.90 -6.79
N VAL A 98 15.19 -3.80 -7.93
CA VAL A 98 15.40 -4.67 -9.09
C VAL A 98 16.83 -4.57 -9.62
N ARG A 99 17.37 -3.35 -9.75
CA ARG A 99 18.76 -3.15 -10.18
C ARG A 99 19.78 -3.73 -9.21
N THR A 100 19.55 -3.61 -7.91
CA THR A 100 20.47 -4.15 -6.89
C THR A 100 20.41 -5.69 -6.88
N CYS A 101 19.21 -6.27 -6.93
CA CYS A 101 19.05 -7.72 -7.03
C CYS A 101 19.70 -8.29 -8.29
N TYR A 102 19.57 -7.61 -9.44
CA TYR A 102 20.21 -8.01 -10.68
C TYR A 102 21.74 -7.97 -10.58
N ARG A 103 22.31 -6.88 -10.06
CA ARG A 103 23.77 -6.72 -9.88
C ARG A 103 24.39 -7.76 -8.95
N GLU A 104 23.67 -8.14 -7.91
CA GLU A 104 24.09 -9.13 -6.90
C GLU A 104 23.68 -10.57 -7.29
N ASN A 105 23.11 -10.77 -8.49
CA ASN A 105 22.59 -12.05 -9.00
C ASN A 105 21.67 -12.77 -7.99
N LEU A 106 20.81 -12.01 -7.30
CA LEU A 106 19.93 -12.52 -6.25
C LEU A 106 18.65 -13.09 -6.84
N ARG A 107 18.33 -14.32 -6.43
CA ARG A 107 17.07 -15.02 -6.76
C ARG A 107 16.24 -15.37 -5.54
N ASP A 108 16.69 -15.00 -4.36
CA ASP A 108 16.05 -15.31 -3.08
C ASP A 108 15.30 -14.07 -2.54
N ILE A 109 14.01 -14.24 -2.29
CA ILE A 109 13.13 -13.21 -1.72
C ILE A 109 13.64 -12.74 -0.36
N LYS A 110 14.21 -13.63 0.47
CA LYS A 110 14.73 -13.24 1.80
C LYS A 110 15.89 -12.26 1.69
N LYS A 111 16.81 -12.49 0.75
CA LYS A 111 17.92 -11.57 0.47
C LYS A 111 17.44 -10.27 -0.14
N ALA A 112 16.46 -10.32 -1.06
CA ALA A 112 15.84 -9.13 -1.62
C ALA A 112 15.13 -8.28 -0.55
N GLN A 113 14.51 -8.93 0.45
CA GLN A 113 13.87 -8.23 1.57
C GLN A 113 14.88 -7.42 2.41
N LEU A 114 16.12 -7.92 2.60
CA LEU A 114 17.16 -7.16 3.29
C LEU A 114 17.52 -5.88 2.55
N ILE A 115 17.63 -5.95 1.22
CA ILE A 115 17.87 -4.78 0.36
C ILE A 115 16.69 -3.82 0.45
N LEU A 116 15.45 -4.33 0.39
CA LEU A 116 14.24 -3.52 0.51
C LEU A 116 14.20 -2.77 1.85
N ASN A 117 14.49 -3.46 2.96
CA ASN A 117 14.56 -2.86 4.29
C ASN A 117 15.58 -1.71 4.34
N TYR A 118 16.76 -1.93 3.76
CA TYR A 118 17.80 -0.89 3.66
C TYR A 118 17.33 0.30 2.83
N LEU A 119 16.74 0.07 1.64
CA LEU A 119 16.25 1.14 0.77
C LEU A 119 15.15 1.97 1.43
N VAL A 120 14.24 1.32 2.16
CA VAL A 120 13.15 1.97 2.90
C VAL A 120 13.69 2.79 4.06
N GLN A 121 14.71 2.29 4.76
CA GLN A 121 15.38 3.07 5.80
C GLN A 121 16.09 4.29 5.21
N GLN A 122 16.83 4.14 4.11
CA GLN A 122 17.43 5.29 3.42
C GLN A 122 16.37 6.30 3.00
N TYR A 123 15.28 5.83 2.41
CA TYR A 123 14.19 6.70 1.97
C TYR A 123 13.57 7.48 3.13
N ASN A 124 13.20 6.80 4.22
CA ASN A 124 12.49 7.44 5.33
C ASN A 124 13.35 8.47 6.07
N TYR A 125 14.66 8.25 6.19
CA TYR A 125 15.53 9.04 7.08
C TYR A 125 16.54 9.94 6.37
N ARG A 126 16.82 9.73 5.08
CA ARG A 126 17.88 10.47 4.38
C ARG A 126 17.44 11.11 3.07
N ILE A 127 16.45 10.52 2.37
CA ILE A 127 16.00 11.04 1.08
C ILE A 127 14.98 12.14 1.29
N VAL A 128 15.20 13.28 0.64
CA VAL A 128 14.24 14.37 0.56
C VAL A 128 13.16 14.00 -0.46
N HIS A 129 11.89 14.01 -0.03
CA HIS A 129 10.78 13.70 -0.90
C HIS A 129 10.56 14.83 -1.93
N SER A 130 10.64 14.52 -3.22
CA SER A 130 10.57 15.51 -4.31
C SER A 130 9.36 16.44 -4.26
N THR A 131 8.20 15.93 -3.85
CA THR A 131 6.96 16.74 -3.75
C THR A 131 6.86 17.58 -2.49
N THR A 132 7.37 17.13 -1.34
CA THR A 132 7.22 17.86 -0.08
C THR A 132 8.47 18.62 0.32
N GLY A 133 9.61 18.40 -0.35
CA GLY A 133 10.86 19.09 -0.04
C GLY A 133 11.46 18.70 1.32
N GLU A 134 10.95 17.64 1.96
CA GLU A 134 11.31 17.25 3.31
C GLU A 134 11.64 15.76 3.39
N ILE A 135 12.45 15.40 4.39
CA ILE A 135 12.70 13.99 4.75
C ILE A 135 11.43 13.42 5.41
N PRO A 136 10.93 12.26 4.96
CA PRO A 136 9.66 11.69 5.45
C PRO A 136 9.58 11.56 6.96
N TYR A 137 10.66 11.14 7.62
CA TYR A 137 10.71 11.01 9.07
C TYR A 137 10.56 12.36 9.79
N ILE A 138 11.25 13.40 9.33
CA ILE A 138 11.16 14.75 9.93
C ILE A 138 9.74 15.29 9.77
N ARG A 139 9.16 15.16 8.57
CA ARG A 139 7.78 15.56 8.31
C ARG A 139 6.79 14.83 9.22
N PHE A 140 6.99 13.52 9.41
CA PHE A 140 6.14 12.71 10.28
C PHE A 140 6.24 13.14 11.76
N GLN A 141 7.45 13.39 12.26
CA GLN A 141 7.64 13.89 13.62
C GLN A 141 6.98 15.24 13.85
N ARG A 142 7.02 16.14 12.86
CA ARG A 142 6.33 17.44 12.91
C ARG A 142 4.82 17.31 12.94
N ALA A 143 4.25 16.29 12.30
CA ALA A 143 2.81 16.06 12.25
C ALA A 143 2.24 15.42 13.53
N ILE A 144 3.08 14.79 14.35
CA ILE A 144 2.68 14.21 15.65
C ILE A 144 2.73 15.26 16.78
N ARG A 145 3.56 16.30 16.62
CA ARG A 145 3.61 17.45 17.55
C ARG A 145 2.45 18.40 17.30
#